data_AF-A0A356SFQ0-F1
#
_entry.id   AF-A0A356SFQ0-F1
#
_cell.length_a   1.000
_cell.length_b   1.000
_cell.length_c   1.000
_cell.angle_alpha   90.00
_cell.angle_beta   90.00
_cell.angle_gamma   90.00
#
_symmetry.space_group_name_H-M   'P 1'
#
loop_
_entity.id
_entity.type
_entity.pdbx_description
1 polymer ?
#
loop_
_entity_poly.entity_id
_entity_poly.type
_entity_poly.pdbx_seq_one_letter_code
_entity_poly.pdbx_strand_id
1 'polypeptide(L)'
;MTTARGPFPFTRMRRLRASNFARSLTAENALTPHDLIYPMFVLEGENQREAVPSMPGVERLSIDLLTARAREAHGLGIPAIALFPVVGEAKKSLDACEAYSPDGLVQRTVEALKSALPDLGVITDVALDPYTTHGQDGIIDDDGYVLNDITKDALVKQAVSHANAGADVVAPSDMMDGRVGAIR
;
A
#
# COMPACT_ATOMS: atom_id res chain seq x y z
N MET A 1 14.13 -3.69 34.42
CA MET A 1 13.15 -2.74 35.01
C MET A 1 12.50 -3.38 36.22
N THR A 2 12.87 -2.97 37.42
CA THR A 2 12.21 -3.38 38.66
C THR A 2 11.00 -2.47 38.88
N THR A 3 9.78 -2.96 38.64
CA THR A 3 8.59 -2.17 38.96
C THR A 3 8.43 -2.10 40.48
N ALA A 4 8.39 -0.89 41.05
CA ALA A 4 8.22 -0.65 42.49
C ALA A 4 6.76 -0.87 42.95
N ARG A 5 6.13 -1.98 42.51
CA ARG A 5 4.78 -2.33 42.96
C ARG A 5 4.90 -3.08 44.29
N GLY A 6 4.19 -2.60 45.32
CA GLY A 6 4.10 -3.32 46.59
C GLY A 6 3.45 -4.70 46.44
N PRO A 7 3.66 -5.65 47.36
CA PRO A 7 3.09 -6.99 47.25
C PRO A 7 1.56 -6.96 47.39
N PHE A 8 0.90 -8.04 46.96
CA PHE A 8 -0.48 -8.31 47.37
C PHE A 8 -0.54 -8.46 48.90
N PRO A 9 -1.56 -7.94 49.61
CA PRO A 9 -2.79 -7.33 49.11
C PRO A 9 -2.75 -5.79 48.91
N PHE A 10 -1.60 -5.15 49.11
CA PHE A 10 -1.46 -3.70 49.04
C PHE A 10 -1.62 -3.18 47.61
N THR A 11 -0.93 -3.80 46.64
CA THR A 11 -1.17 -3.56 45.21
C THR A 11 -2.19 -4.56 44.67
N ARG A 12 -3.32 -4.05 44.15
CA ARG A 12 -4.33 -4.87 43.46
C ARG A 12 -4.59 -4.28 42.09
N MET A 13 -3.99 -4.87 41.05
CA MET A 13 -4.12 -4.40 39.67
C MET A 13 -5.57 -4.43 39.15
N ARG A 14 -6.46 -5.22 39.77
CA ARG A 14 -7.89 -5.22 39.46
C ARG A 14 -8.58 -3.90 39.78
N ARG A 15 -8.03 -3.04 40.66
CA ARG A 15 -8.61 -1.73 40.98
C ARG A 15 -8.70 -0.84 39.73
N LEU A 16 -7.65 -0.79 38.92
CA LEU A 16 -7.64 -0.04 37.65
C LEU A 16 -8.56 -0.63 36.57
N ARG A 17 -9.00 -1.89 36.75
CA ARG A 17 -9.87 -2.60 35.81
C ARG A 17 -11.34 -2.61 36.21
N ALA A 18 -11.67 -2.08 37.39
CA ALA A 18 -12.97 -2.24 38.03
C ALA A 18 -14.09 -1.46 37.32
N SER A 19 -13.78 -0.31 36.72
CA SER A 19 -14.75 0.55 36.05
C SER A 19 -14.26 0.92 34.65
N ASN A 20 -15.19 1.34 33.79
CA ASN A 20 -14.83 1.80 32.45
C ASN A 20 -13.93 3.03 32.49
N PHE A 21 -14.26 4.03 33.31
CA PHE A 21 -13.46 5.26 33.41
C PHE A 21 -12.02 4.99 33.87
N ALA A 22 -11.81 4.03 34.79
CA ALA A 22 -10.47 3.72 35.28
C ALA A 22 -9.61 3.04 34.20
N ARG A 23 -10.22 2.16 33.39
CA ARG A 23 -9.55 1.56 32.23
C ARG A 23 -9.23 2.61 31.18
N SER A 24 -10.16 3.52 30.86
CA SER A 24 -9.93 4.60 29.90
C SER A 24 -8.83 5.57 30.38
N LEU A 25 -8.80 5.92 31.67
CA LEU A 25 -7.78 6.81 32.25
C LEU A 25 -6.37 6.20 32.24
N THR A 26 -6.28 4.87 32.27
CA THR A 26 -5.01 4.14 32.37
C THR A 26 -4.65 3.35 31.12
N ALA A 27 -5.40 3.53 30.02
CA ALA A 27 -5.08 2.93 28.74
C ALA A 27 -3.75 3.49 28.23
N GLU A 28 -2.83 2.60 27.86
CA GLU A 28 -1.49 2.98 27.39
C GLU A 28 -1.48 3.33 25.90
N ASN A 29 -2.47 2.85 25.15
CA ASN A 29 -2.57 3.04 23.70
C ASN A 29 -4.03 3.25 23.30
N ALA A 30 -4.22 3.97 22.19
CA ALA A 30 -5.49 4.12 21.50
C ALA A 30 -5.24 3.97 20.00
N LEU A 31 -6.20 3.38 19.29
CA LEU A 31 -6.20 3.31 17.84
C LEU A 31 -7.22 4.32 17.30
N THR A 32 -6.83 5.06 16.28
CA THR A 32 -7.63 6.07 15.61
C THR A 32 -7.58 5.87 14.09
N PRO A 33 -8.50 6.45 13.30
CA PRO A 33 -8.42 6.41 11.85
C PRO A 33 -7.10 6.94 11.28
N HIS A 34 -6.41 7.84 11.99
CA HIS A 34 -5.12 8.39 11.58
C HIS A 34 -3.97 7.37 11.59
N ASP A 35 -4.17 6.22 12.24
CA ASP A 35 -3.19 5.13 12.28
C ASP A 35 -3.41 4.13 11.12
N LEU A 36 -4.43 4.33 10.28
CA LEU A 36 -4.85 3.38 9.26
C LEU A 36 -4.36 3.80 7.87
N ILE A 37 -3.87 2.83 7.11
CA ILE A 37 -3.68 2.92 5.65
C ILE A 37 -4.59 1.87 5.04
N TYR A 38 -5.33 2.22 3.98
CA TYR A 38 -6.25 1.30 3.33
C TYR A 38 -5.69 0.77 1.99
N PRO A 39 -5.27 -0.51 1.92
CA PRO A 39 -4.87 -1.13 0.66
C PRO A 39 -6.06 -1.30 -0.29
N MET A 40 -5.87 -0.97 -1.56
CA MET A 40 -6.91 -1.08 -2.58
C MET A 40 -6.36 -1.72 -3.86
N PHE A 41 -7.09 -2.69 -4.39
CA PHE A 41 -6.77 -3.34 -5.67
C PHE A 41 -7.45 -2.61 -6.82
N VAL A 42 -6.66 -2.14 -7.78
CA VAL A 42 -7.18 -1.44 -8.96
C VAL A 42 -7.10 -2.31 -10.20
N LEU A 43 -8.14 -2.30 -11.03
CA LEU A 43 -8.19 -3.02 -12.31
C LEU A 43 -8.62 -2.10 -13.45
N GLU A 44 -8.42 -2.54 -14.69
CA GLU A 44 -8.77 -1.79 -15.90
C GLU A 44 -10.29 -1.67 -16.15
N GLY A 45 -10.67 -0.75 -17.04
CA GLY A 45 -12.06 -0.57 -17.46
C GLY A 45 -12.84 0.41 -16.59
N GLU A 46 -14.17 0.35 -16.71
CA GLU A 46 -15.11 1.30 -16.10
C GLU A 46 -16.28 0.54 -15.47
N ASN A 47 -16.75 0.98 -14.29
CA ASN A 47 -17.82 0.32 -13.52
C ASN A 47 -17.59 -1.18 -13.26
N GLN A 48 -16.32 -1.58 -13.21
CA GLN A 48 -15.90 -2.95 -12.91
C GLN A 48 -15.64 -3.15 -11.42
N ARG A 49 -16.10 -4.30 -10.92
CA ARG A 49 -15.93 -4.77 -9.55
C ARG A 49 -15.80 -6.28 -9.56
N GLU A 50 -14.73 -6.78 -8.95
CA GLU A 50 -14.49 -8.22 -8.83
C GLU A 50 -14.27 -8.59 -7.37
N ALA A 51 -15.01 -9.58 -6.86
CA ALA A 51 -14.76 -10.12 -5.53
C ALA A 51 -13.46 -10.94 -5.52
N VAL A 52 -12.70 -10.88 -4.42
CA VAL A 52 -11.52 -11.73 -4.21
C VAL A 52 -11.94 -12.94 -3.35
N PRO A 53 -12.06 -14.18 -3.89
CA PRO A 53 -12.62 -15.30 -3.16
C PRO A 53 -11.88 -15.67 -1.87
N SER A 54 -10.56 -15.50 -1.85
CA SER A 54 -9.70 -15.75 -0.69
C SER A 54 -9.72 -14.62 0.35
N MET A 55 -10.32 -13.47 0.03
CA MET A 55 -10.40 -12.29 0.90
C MET A 55 -11.86 -11.77 0.96
N PRO A 56 -12.75 -12.45 1.71
CA PRO A 56 -14.16 -12.04 1.79
C PRO A 56 -14.33 -10.59 2.24
N GLY A 57 -15.14 -9.83 1.50
CA GLY A 57 -15.36 -8.40 1.73
C GLY A 57 -14.36 -7.47 1.02
N VAL A 58 -13.34 -8.02 0.35
CA VAL A 58 -12.39 -7.27 -0.47
C VAL A 58 -12.72 -7.43 -1.95
N GLU A 59 -12.60 -6.31 -2.67
CA GLU A 59 -12.95 -6.19 -4.07
C GLU A 59 -11.80 -5.54 -4.83
N ARG A 60 -11.60 -5.97 -6.07
CA ARG A 60 -10.84 -5.22 -7.06
C ARG A 60 -11.80 -4.25 -7.73
N LEU A 61 -11.37 -3.01 -7.91
CA LEU A 61 -12.22 -1.94 -8.44
C LEU A 61 -11.57 -1.28 -9.66
N SER A 62 -12.38 -0.92 -10.64
CA SER A 62 -12.01 0.05 -11.68
C SER A 62 -11.73 1.43 -11.06
N ILE A 63 -10.98 2.29 -11.78
CA ILE A 63 -10.52 3.60 -11.28
C ILE A 63 -11.69 4.47 -10.77
N ASP A 64 -12.82 4.47 -11.48
CA ASP A 64 -14.01 5.25 -11.11
C ASP A 64 -14.61 4.78 -9.78
N LEU A 65 -14.78 3.46 -9.60
CA LEU A 65 -15.30 2.90 -8.36
C LEU A 65 -14.29 2.97 -7.21
N LEU A 66 -12.99 2.82 -7.51
CA LEU A 66 -11.91 2.98 -6.54
C LEU A 66 -11.91 4.40 -5.97
N THR A 67 -12.02 5.40 -6.85
CA THR A 67 -12.06 6.82 -6.44
C THR A 67 -13.28 7.12 -5.57
N ALA A 68 -14.44 6.52 -5.87
CA ALA A 68 -15.63 6.64 -5.02
C ALA A 68 -15.42 6.01 -3.63
N ARG A 69 -14.79 4.83 -3.57
CA ARG A 69 -14.47 4.17 -2.29
C ARG A 69 -13.39 4.91 -1.51
N ALA A 70 -12.40 5.50 -2.18
CA ALA A 70 -11.39 6.34 -1.54
C ALA A 70 -12.01 7.59 -0.90
N ARG A 71 -13.03 8.18 -1.54
CA ARG A 71 -13.79 9.31 -0.96
C ARG A 71 -14.50 8.92 0.33
N GLU A 72 -15.11 7.74 0.37
CA GLU A 72 -15.73 7.20 1.59
C GLU A 72 -14.69 6.99 2.68
N ALA A 73 -13.57 6.32 2.37
CA ALA A 73 -12.48 6.07 3.31
C ALA A 73 -11.91 7.37 3.90
N HIS A 74 -11.67 8.37 3.05
CA HIS A 74 -11.21 9.69 3.48
C HIS A 74 -12.24 10.39 4.38
N GLY A 75 -13.53 10.29 4.04
CA GLY A 75 -14.62 10.82 4.88
C GLY A 75 -14.72 10.16 6.27
N LEU A 76 -14.21 8.94 6.42
CA LEU A 76 -14.09 8.23 7.72
C LEU A 76 -12.82 8.61 8.49
N GLY A 77 -11.97 9.49 7.95
CA GLY A 77 -10.74 9.96 8.58
C GLY A 77 -9.49 9.12 8.28
N ILE A 78 -9.56 8.19 7.32
CA ILE A 78 -8.39 7.42 6.89
C ILE A 78 -7.47 8.35 6.07
N PRO A 79 -6.22 8.59 6.49
CA PRO A 79 -5.35 9.59 5.89
C PRO A 79 -4.73 9.18 4.55
N ALA A 80 -4.60 7.88 4.28
CA ALA A 80 -3.91 7.40 3.08
C ALA A 80 -4.42 6.05 2.57
N ILE A 81 -4.24 5.82 1.28
CA ILE A 81 -4.48 4.53 0.61
C ILE A 81 -3.19 4.01 -0.03
N ALA A 82 -3.07 2.68 -0.11
CA ALA A 82 -1.98 1.99 -0.80
C ALA A 82 -2.53 1.27 -2.03
N LEU A 83 -1.99 1.58 -3.22
CA LEU A 83 -2.48 1.08 -4.49
C LEU A 83 -1.74 -0.18 -4.94
N PHE A 84 -2.51 -1.18 -5.35
CA PHE A 84 -2.00 -2.43 -5.91
C PHE A 84 -2.70 -2.71 -7.25
N PRO A 85 -1.98 -2.68 -8.39
CA PRO A 85 -2.59 -2.89 -9.69
C PRO A 85 -2.83 -4.38 -9.98
N VAL A 86 -3.96 -4.68 -10.61
CA VAL A 86 -4.27 -5.99 -11.20
C VAL A 86 -4.01 -5.88 -12.69
N VAL A 87 -2.74 -6.07 -13.06
CA VAL A 87 -2.29 -5.98 -14.45
C VAL A 87 -2.72 -7.23 -15.21
N GLY A 88 -3.41 -7.03 -16.34
CA GLY A 88 -3.82 -8.13 -17.22
C GLY A 88 -2.64 -8.78 -17.94
N GLU A 89 -2.75 -10.07 -18.26
CA GLU A 89 -1.67 -10.86 -18.88
C GLU A 89 -1.06 -10.22 -20.14
N ALA A 90 -1.86 -9.52 -20.95
CA ALA A 90 -1.41 -8.86 -22.17
C ALA A 90 -0.42 -7.69 -21.93
N LYS A 91 -0.34 -7.19 -20.69
CA LYS A 91 0.53 -6.10 -20.26
C LYS A 91 1.74 -6.59 -19.45
N LYS A 92 1.90 -7.90 -19.28
CA LYS A 92 3.05 -8.50 -18.61
C LYS A 92 4.14 -8.82 -19.62
N SER A 93 5.39 -8.57 -19.25
CA SER A 93 6.57 -8.79 -20.11
C SER A 93 7.80 -9.20 -19.29
N LEU A 94 8.83 -9.72 -19.94
CA LEU A 94 10.10 -10.07 -19.26
C LEU A 94 10.86 -8.84 -18.75
N ASP A 95 10.67 -7.69 -19.40
CA ASP A 95 11.34 -6.43 -19.06
C ASP A 95 10.51 -5.52 -18.13
N ALA A 96 9.30 -5.97 -17.75
CA ALA A 96 8.35 -5.26 -16.90
C ALA A 96 8.06 -3.80 -17.34
N CYS A 97 8.12 -3.50 -18.64
CA CYS A 97 8.05 -2.13 -19.13
C CYS A 97 6.74 -1.38 -18.80
N GLU A 98 5.64 -2.11 -18.58
CA GLU A 98 4.37 -1.51 -18.15
C GLU A 98 4.47 -0.84 -16.76
N ALA A 99 5.42 -1.26 -15.90
CA ALA A 99 5.63 -0.69 -14.57
C ALA A 99 5.88 0.83 -14.59
N TYR A 100 6.52 1.32 -15.65
CA TYR A 100 6.83 2.75 -15.85
C TYR A 100 6.20 3.32 -17.12
N SER A 101 5.13 2.69 -17.61
CA SER A 101 4.35 3.21 -18.72
C SER A 101 3.70 4.55 -18.33
N PRO A 102 3.78 5.60 -19.18
CA PRO A 102 3.14 6.88 -18.89
C PRO A 102 1.61 6.78 -18.84
N ASP A 103 1.02 5.74 -19.44
CA ASP A 103 -0.43 5.46 -19.42
C ASP A 103 -0.77 4.22 -18.54
N GLY A 104 0.16 3.86 -17.65
CA GLY A 104 0.03 2.71 -16.77
C GLY A 104 -1.15 2.86 -15.80
N LEU A 105 -1.67 1.72 -15.35
CA LEU A 105 -2.87 1.67 -14.50
C LEU A 105 -2.67 2.44 -13.18
N VAL A 106 -1.50 2.30 -12.53
CA VAL A 106 -1.19 3.01 -11.28
C VAL A 106 -1.12 4.51 -11.51
N GLN A 107 -0.41 4.94 -12.55
CA GLN A 107 -0.22 6.36 -12.91
C GLN A 107 -1.57 7.04 -13.14
N ARG A 108 -2.44 6.47 -14.00
CA ARG A 108 -3.81 6.98 -14.21
C ARG A 108 -4.65 7.00 -12.94
N THR A 109 -4.49 6.00 -12.08
CA THR A 109 -5.24 5.92 -10.81
C THR A 109 -4.80 7.03 -9.86
N VAL A 110 -3.49 7.27 -9.75
CA VAL A 110 -2.92 8.37 -8.94
C VAL A 110 -3.44 9.71 -9.43
N GLU A 111 -3.39 9.99 -10.74
CA GLU A 111 -3.88 11.25 -11.31
C GLU A 111 -5.37 11.47 -11.00
N ALA A 112 -6.20 10.43 -11.17
CA ALA A 112 -7.63 10.49 -10.86
C ALA A 112 -7.90 10.79 -9.38
N LEU A 113 -7.15 10.13 -8.48
CA LEU A 113 -7.27 10.33 -7.03
C LEU A 113 -6.84 11.74 -6.61
N LYS A 114 -5.68 12.22 -7.09
CA LYS A 114 -5.18 13.56 -6.74
C LYS A 114 -6.08 14.66 -7.30
N SER A 115 -6.71 14.45 -8.45
CA SER A 115 -7.74 15.34 -8.98
C SER A 115 -9.00 15.37 -8.11
N ALA A 116 -9.45 14.22 -7.62
CA ALA A 116 -10.71 14.08 -6.89
C ALA A 116 -10.63 14.34 -5.37
N LEU A 117 -9.45 14.10 -4.78
CA LEU A 117 -9.16 14.06 -3.34
C LEU A 117 -7.71 14.55 -3.09
N PRO A 118 -7.40 15.84 -3.32
CA PRO A 118 -6.03 16.35 -3.25
C PRO A 118 -5.34 16.14 -1.89
N ASP A 119 -6.12 16.16 -0.80
CA ASP A 119 -5.62 15.99 0.58
C ASP A 119 -5.45 14.52 1.01
N LEU A 120 -5.92 13.55 0.21
CA LEU A 120 -5.71 12.13 0.50
C LEU A 120 -4.27 11.74 0.14
N GLY A 121 -3.58 11.09 1.09
CA GLY A 121 -2.27 10.51 0.82
C GLY A 121 -2.36 9.30 -0.12
N VAL A 122 -1.61 9.32 -1.22
CA VAL A 122 -1.54 8.21 -2.16
C VAL A 122 -0.17 7.54 -2.07
N ILE A 123 -0.18 6.29 -1.64
CA ILE A 123 1.00 5.42 -1.53
C ILE A 123 0.97 4.45 -2.71
N THR A 124 2.03 4.45 -3.50
CA THR A 124 2.19 3.54 -4.64
C THR A 124 3.21 2.45 -4.33
N ASP A 125 2.89 1.23 -4.70
CA ASP A 125 3.82 0.11 -4.64
C ASP A 125 4.87 0.22 -5.76
N VAL A 126 6.15 -0.03 -5.44
CA VAL A 126 7.25 -0.04 -6.42
C VAL A 126 7.88 -1.43 -6.39
N ALA A 127 7.40 -2.29 -7.29
CA ALA A 127 7.87 -3.65 -7.53
C ALA A 127 7.46 -4.09 -8.95
N LEU A 128 8.13 -5.13 -9.47
CA LEU A 128 7.91 -5.62 -10.83
C LEU A 128 7.02 -6.88 -10.90
N ASP A 129 6.64 -7.50 -9.78
CA ASP A 129 5.86 -8.74 -9.77
C ASP A 129 4.49 -8.66 -10.47
N PRO A 130 3.74 -7.54 -10.46
CA PRO A 130 2.49 -7.46 -11.21
C PRO A 130 2.72 -7.39 -12.72
N TYR A 131 3.93 -7.00 -13.14
CA TYR A 131 4.28 -6.65 -14.52
C TYR A 131 5.13 -7.71 -15.20
N THR A 132 5.70 -8.66 -14.47
CA THR A 132 6.51 -9.74 -15.05
C THR A 132 5.65 -10.96 -15.40
N THR A 133 5.97 -11.64 -16.50
CA THR A 133 5.27 -12.88 -16.90
C THR A 133 5.53 -14.04 -15.95
N HIS A 134 6.61 -13.99 -15.17
CA HIS A 134 7.01 -15.02 -14.20
C HIS A 134 6.60 -14.68 -12.76
N GLY A 135 6.11 -13.46 -12.49
CA GLY A 135 5.66 -13.04 -11.16
C GLY A 135 6.75 -12.92 -10.11
N GLN A 136 7.99 -12.60 -10.52
CA GLN A 136 9.08 -12.26 -9.60
C GLN A 136 9.19 -10.73 -9.54
N ASP A 137 9.67 -10.22 -8.41
CA ASP A 137 9.76 -8.78 -8.12
C ASP A 137 10.82 -8.05 -8.96
N GLY A 138 11.57 -8.77 -9.80
CA GLY A 138 12.65 -8.24 -10.62
C GLY A 138 12.87 -8.97 -11.94
N ILE A 139 13.79 -8.44 -12.75
CA ILE A 139 14.18 -8.98 -14.07
C ILE A 139 15.11 -10.18 -13.86
N ILE A 140 14.85 -11.28 -14.56
CA ILE A 140 15.63 -12.53 -14.42
C ILE A 140 16.68 -12.70 -15.53
N ASP A 141 17.77 -13.39 -15.22
CA ASP A 141 18.72 -13.90 -16.23
C ASP A 141 18.28 -15.26 -16.83
N ASP A 142 19.12 -15.81 -17.72
CA ASP A 142 18.89 -17.10 -18.37
C ASP A 142 18.84 -18.28 -17.38
N ASP A 143 19.44 -18.13 -16.19
CA ASP A 143 19.42 -19.13 -15.12
C ASP A 143 18.20 -18.95 -14.18
N GLY A 144 17.38 -17.93 -14.41
CA GLY A 144 16.20 -17.60 -13.61
C GLY A 144 16.51 -16.84 -12.31
N TYR A 145 17.72 -16.30 -12.17
CA TYR A 145 18.11 -15.49 -11.02
C TYR A 145 17.66 -14.03 -11.20
N VAL A 146 17.09 -13.44 -10.15
CA VAL A 146 16.63 -12.04 -10.16
C VAL A 146 17.82 -11.09 -10.07
N LEU A 147 18.07 -10.36 -11.15
CA LEU A 147 19.21 -9.46 -11.32
C LEU A 147 19.01 -8.17 -10.54
N ASN A 148 19.81 -7.99 -9.48
CA ASN A 148 19.69 -6.86 -8.55
C ASN A 148 19.74 -5.47 -9.23
N ASP A 149 20.83 -5.17 -9.94
CA ASP A 149 21.08 -3.82 -10.45
C ASP A 149 20.20 -3.47 -11.66
N ILE A 150 19.95 -4.44 -12.53
CA ILE A 150 19.04 -4.26 -13.68
C ILE A 150 17.60 -4.05 -13.21
N THR A 151 17.17 -4.78 -12.18
CA THR A 151 15.86 -4.57 -11.55
C THR A 151 15.77 -3.18 -10.93
N LYS A 152 16.80 -2.77 -10.19
CA LYS A 152 16.88 -1.44 -9.57
C LYS A 152 16.72 -0.30 -10.59
N ASP A 153 17.32 -0.41 -11.78
CA ASP A 153 17.16 0.58 -12.85
C ASP A 153 15.69 0.70 -13.33
N ALA A 154 14.95 -0.41 -13.38
CA ALA A 154 13.53 -0.39 -13.73
C ALA A 154 12.67 0.19 -12.58
N LEU A 155 12.97 -0.15 -11.33
CA LEU A 155 12.28 0.38 -10.15
C LEU A 155 12.44 1.90 -10.00
N VAL A 156 13.62 2.44 -10.34
CA VAL A 156 13.84 3.90 -10.37
C VAL A 156 12.92 4.57 -11.39
N LYS A 157 12.77 3.99 -12.60
CA LYS A 157 11.84 4.52 -13.62
C LYS A 157 10.40 4.46 -13.14
N GLN A 158 9.99 3.36 -12.50
CA GLN A 158 8.66 3.20 -11.93
C GLN A 158 8.38 4.26 -10.86
N ALA A 159 9.27 4.42 -9.88
CA ALA A 159 9.14 5.41 -8.82
C ALA A 159 9.04 6.85 -9.38
N VAL A 160 9.88 7.19 -10.36
CA VAL A 160 9.80 8.51 -11.05
C VAL A 160 8.47 8.68 -11.78
N SER A 161 7.96 7.64 -12.44
CA SER A 161 6.66 7.70 -13.12
C SER A 161 5.50 7.92 -12.14
N HIS A 162 5.53 7.27 -10.96
CA HIS A 162 4.54 7.47 -9.90
C HIS A 162 4.61 8.88 -9.30
N ALA A 163 5.82 9.40 -9.09
CA ALA A 163 6.02 10.77 -8.63
C ALA A 163 5.50 11.79 -9.64
N ASN A 164 5.75 11.59 -10.94
CA ASN A 164 5.23 12.45 -12.01
C ASN A 164 3.70 12.46 -12.07
N ALA A 165 3.06 11.32 -11.77
CA ALA A 165 1.59 11.22 -11.67
C ALA A 165 1.01 11.92 -10.42
N GLY A 166 1.86 12.27 -9.44
CA GLY A 166 1.47 13.00 -8.22
C GLY A 166 1.35 12.13 -6.97
N ALA A 167 1.95 10.94 -6.93
CA ALA A 167 1.97 10.11 -5.72
C ALA A 167 2.73 10.81 -4.59
N ASP A 168 2.18 10.78 -3.37
CA ASP A 168 2.79 11.40 -2.20
C ASP A 168 3.90 10.51 -1.60
N VAL A 169 3.74 9.19 -1.73
CA VAL A 169 4.71 8.19 -1.25
C VAL A 169 4.90 7.11 -2.30
N VAL A 170 6.16 6.78 -2.57
CA VAL A 170 6.58 5.57 -3.27
C VAL A 170 7.10 4.57 -2.24
N ALA A 171 6.60 3.33 -2.28
CA ALA A 171 6.90 2.29 -1.30
C ALA A 171 7.52 1.06 -2.00
N PRO A 172 8.86 0.99 -2.10
CA PRO A 172 9.55 -0.13 -2.75
C PRO A 172 9.44 -1.42 -1.93
N SER A 173 8.75 -2.41 -2.46
CA SER A 173 8.50 -3.71 -1.83
C SER A 173 9.37 -4.85 -2.41
N ASP A 174 10.13 -4.55 -3.47
CA ASP A 174 10.97 -5.43 -4.29
C ASP A 174 12.14 -6.14 -3.59
N MET A 175 12.54 -5.66 -2.41
CA MET A 175 13.63 -6.21 -1.61
C MET A 175 15.04 -6.24 -2.25
N MET A 176 15.29 -5.53 -3.36
CA MET A 176 16.62 -5.44 -3.96
C MET A 176 17.62 -4.71 -3.05
N ASP A 177 18.89 -5.08 -3.14
CA ASP A 177 19.97 -4.41 -2.42
C ASP A 177 20.19 -3.00 -2.96
N GLY A 178 20.19 -2.02 -2.05
CA GLY A 178 20.47 -0.62 -2.38
C GLY A 178 19.35 0.15 -3.10
N ARG A 179 18.18 -0.44 -3.38
CA ARG A 179 17.10 0.26 -4.13
C ARG A 179 16.65 1.57 -3.52
N VAL A 180 16.54 1.64 -2.20
CA VAL A 180 16.06 2.85 -1.51
C VAL A 180 16.99 4.04 -1.78
N GLY A 181 18.31 3.78 -1.80
CA GLY A 181 19.31 4.80 -2.12
C GLY A 181 19.35 5.17 -3.60
N ALA A 182 19.01 4.26 -4.50
CA ALA A 182 18.94 4.54 -5.94
C ALA A 182 17.66 5.30 -6.34
N ILE A 183 16.56 5.07 -5.64
CA ILE A 183 15.28 5.77 -5.84
C ILE A 183 15.33 7.21 -5.29
N ARG A 184 16.15 7.46 -4.25
CA ARG A 184 16.29 8.75 -3.59
C ARG A 184 17.20 9.72 -4.34
#